data_AF-A0AAU3ZXX0-F1
#
_entry.id   AF-A0AAU3ZXX0-F1
#
_cell.length_a   1.000
_cell.length_b   1.000
_cell.length_c   1.000
_cell.angle_alpha   90.00
_cell.angle_beta   90.00
_cell.angle_gamma   90.00
#
_symmetry.space_group_name_H-M   'P 1'
#
loop_
_entity.id
_entity.type
_entity.pdbx_description
1 polymer ?
#
loop_
_entity_poly.entity_id
_entity_poly.type
_entity_poly.pdbx_seq_one_letter_code
_entity_poly.pdbx_strand_id
1 'polypeptide(L)'
;MATAPKKPTPAHRRALLAALADDKGRVPESTNVRVQDAIWLAHWVTEVTNTGRAAAGARWAGYDGPTFLSINSSGRRVLLTEAGHAALHGATPEGRLPENTPWPTAMTLHRDGLIEFRDTVGTVHPNDGDDGVRGPQYAPYLTAIGRRLATGFPQAHRTPETV
;
A
#
# COMPACT_ATOMS: atom_id res chain seq x y z
N MET A 1 19.36 18.44 -13.23
CA MET A 1 18.66 18.11 -11.97
C MET A 1 17.50 17.18 -12.30
N ALA A 2 17.35 16.05 -11.61
CA ALA A 2 16.19 15.17 -11.82
C ALA A 2 14.93 15.85 -11.26
N THR A 3 13.82 15.78 -11.98
CA THR A 3 12.53 16.35 -11.55
C THR A 3 11.71 15.27 -10.84
N ALA A 4 11.04 15.65 -9.75
CA ALA A 4 10.12 14.75 -9.04
C ALA A 4 9.03 14.22 -10.00
N PRO A 5 8.85 12.89 -10.14
CA PRO A 5 7.77 12.35 -10.95
C PRO A 5 6.41 12.66 -10.32
N LYS A 6 5.45 13.15 -11.12
CA LYS A 6 4.07 13.40 -10.66
C LYS A 6 3.22 12.12 -10.57
N LYS A 7 3.57 11.10 -11.36
CA LYS A 7 2.90 9.79 -11.41
C LYS A 7 3.93 8.67 -11.35
N PRO A 8 3.65 7.55 -10.67
CA PRO A 8 4.59 6.44 -10.60
C PRO A 8 4.71 5.77 -11.96
N THR A 9 5.95 5.50 -12.37
CA THR A 9 6.23 4.57 -13.48
C THR A 9 5.97 3.14 -13.01
N PRO A 10 5.92 2.13 -13.92
CA PRO A 10 5.81 0.74 -13.51
C PRO A 10 6.92 0.28 -12.53
N ALA A 11 8.14 0.81 -12.66
CA ALA A 11 9.21 0.52 -11.73
C ALA A 11 8.96 1.13 -10.34
N HIS A 12 8.49 2.38 -10.28
CA HIS A 12 8.14 3.03 -9.01
C HIS A 12 6.96 2.30 -8.34
N ARG A 13 5.93 1.93 -9.12
CA ARG A 13 4.78 1.17 -8.62
C ARG A 13 5.21 -0.15 -7.99
N ARG A 14 6.08 -0.92 -8.68
CA ARG A 14 6.61 -2.19 -8.13
C ARG A 14 7.38 -1.99 -6.82
N ALA A 15 8.22 -0.95 -6.73
CA ALA A 15 8.95 -0.66 -5.49
C ALA A 15 7.99 -0.31 -4.33
N LEU A 16 6.97 0.51 -4.59
CA LEU A 16 5.99 0.91 -3.58
C LEU A 16 5.07 -0.26 -3.17
N LEU A 17 4.68 -1.13 -4.10
CA LEU A 17 3.92 -2.35 -3.78
C LEU A 17 4.78 -3.35 -2.99
N ALA A 18 6.05 -3.51 -3.34
CA ALA A 18 6.98 -4.33 -2.56
C ALA A 18 7.17 -3.77 -1.14
N ALA A 19 7.20 -2.44 -1.00
CA ALA A 19 7.23 -1.80 0.31
C ALA A 19 5.96 -2.10 1.14
N LEU A 20 4.77 -2.19 0.52
CA LEU A 20 3.55 -2.61 1.23
C LEU A 20 3.55 -4.08 1.66
N ALA A 21 4.28 -4.93 0.94
CA ALA A 21 4.46 -6.33 1.32
C ALA A 21 5.37 -6.49 2.56
N ASP A 22 6.31 -5.56 2.78
CA ASP A 22 7.13 -5.50 3.98
C ASP A 22 6.30 -5.08 5.21
N ASP A 23 6.51 -5.74 6.34
CA ASP A 23 5.73 -5.50 7.57
C ASP A 23 5.91 -4.09 8.15
N LYS A 24 7.02 -3.42 7.81
CA LYS A 24 7.37 -2.06 8.27
C LYS A 24 7.29 -1.03 7.15
N GLY A 25 6.77 -1.40 5.99
CA GLY A 25 6.63 -0.51 4.85
C GLY A 25 7.94 -0.21 4.13
N ARG A 26 9.00 -0.99 4.35
CA ARG A 26 10.34 -0.66 3.86
C ARG A 26 10.47 -0.92 2.37
N VAL A 27 11.08 0.04 1.68
CA VAL A 27 11.54 -0.16 0.31
C VAL A 27 12.66 -1.21 0.33
N PRO A 28 12.56 -2.29 -0.46
CA PRO A 28 13.60 -3.31 -0.50
C PRO A 28 14.95 -2.72 -0.91
N GLU A 29 16.03 -3.12 -0.23
CA GLU A 29 17.39 -2.66 -0.53
C GLU A 29 17.84 -2.99 -1.96
N SER A 30 17.27 -4.06 -2.55
CA SER A 30 17.48 -4.45 -3.95
C SER A 30 16.81 -3.52 -4.97
N THR A 31 16.01 -2.54 -4.53
CA THR A 31 15.39 -1.56 -5.40
C THR A 31 16.46 -0.70 -6.06
N ASN A 32 16.39 -0.53 -7.39
CA ASN A 32 17.35 0.28 -8.14
C ASN A 32 17.49 1.70 -7.52
N VAL A 33 18.73 2.18 -7.34
CA VAL A 33 19.03 3.47 -6.69
C VAL A 33 18.30 4.63 -7.37
N ARG A 34 18.20 4.66 -8.71
CA ARG A 34 17.46 5.71 -9.42
C ARG A 34 15.97 5.70 -9.12
N VAL A 35 15.40 4.52 -8.86
CA VAL A 35 14.01 4.39 -8.41
C VAL A 35 13.87 4.90 -6.98
N GLN A 36 14.79 4.55 -6.08
CA GLN A 36 14.81 5.05 -4.70
C GLN A 36 14.90 6.59 -4.65
N ASP A 37 15.82 7.18 -5.42
CA ASP A 37 15.97 8.64 -5.54
C ASP A 37 14.69 9.30 -6.07
N ALA A 38 14.06 8.70 -7.08
CA ALA A 38 12.86 9.27 -7.69
C ALA A 38 11.65 9.24 -6.74
N ILE A 39 11.44 8.14 -6.01
CA ILE A 39 10.33 8.02 -5.04
C ILE A 39 10.57 8.86 -3.78
N TRP A 40 11.84 9.04 -3.39
CA TRP A 40 12.25 9.96 -2.33
C TRP A 40 11.96 11.42 -2.73
N LEU A 41 12.44 11.84 -3.91
CA LEU A 41 12.24 13.19 -4.42
C LEU A 41 10.75 13.53 -4.65
N ALA A 42 9.93 12.52 -4.97
CA ALA A 42 8.48 12.65 -5.06
C ALA A 42 7.76 12.66 -3.70
N HIS A 43 8.49 12.50 -2.59
CA HIS A 43 7.95 12.42 -1.23
C HIS A 43 6.95 11.27 -1.02
N TRP A 44 7.07 10.18 -1.78
CA TRP A 44 6.24 8.97 -1.61
C TRP A 44 6.78 8.03 -0.53
N VAL A 45 8.04 8.23 -0.14
CA VAL A 45 8.68 7.52 0.95
C VAL A 45 9.33 8.52 1.90
N THR A 46 9.54 8.11 3.13
CA THR A 46 10.23 8.88 4.17
C THR A 46 11.29 8.01 4.82
N GLU A 47 12.32 8.65 5.35
CA GLU A 47 13.39 7.95 6.02
C GLU A 47 12.99 7.71 7.47
N VAL A 48 13.08 6.46 7.90
CA VAL A 48 12.66 6.02 9.22
C VAL A 48 13.75 5.20 9.90
N THR A 49 13.74 5.17 11.23
CA THR A 49 14.59 4.29 12.04
C THR A 49 14.12 2.83 11.93
N ASN A 50 14.86 1.91 12.54
CA ASN A 50 14.45 0.50 12.61
C ASN A 50 13.06 0.29 13.27
N THR A 51 12.62 1.24 14.10
CA THR A 51 11.33 1.23 14.80
C THR A 51 10.23 2.04 14.10
N GLY A 52 10.50 2.55 12.89
CA GLY A 52 9.51 3.32 12.11
C GLY A 52 9.37 4.79 12.51
N ARG A 53 10.20 5.32 13.42
CA ARG A 53 10.19 6.77 13.74
C ARG A 53 10.85 7.55 12.61
N ALA A 54 10.36 8.75 12.32
CA ALA A 54 11.00 9.63 11.33
C ALA A 54 12.46 9.89 11.68
N ALA A 55 13.37 9.62 10.75
CA ALA A 55 14.82 9.66 10.99
C ALA A 55 15.31 11.06 11.37
N ALA A 56 14.77 12.11 10.72
CA ALA A 56 15.15 13.49 11.02
C ALA A 56 14.92 13.82 12.52
N GLY A 57 13.73 13.56 13.05
CA GLY A 57 13.42 13.79 14.46
C GLY A 57 14.23 12.90 15.41
N ALA A 58 14.49 11.64 15.03
CA ALA A 58 15.31 10.75 15.83
C ALA A 58 16.78 11.23 15.92
N ARG A 59 17.36 11.73 14.83
CA ARG A 59 18.72 12.29 14.81
C ARG A 59 18.84 13.53 15.69
N TRP A 60 17.84 14.41 15.67
CA TRP A 60 17.78 15.54 16.60
C TRP A 60 17.77 15.11 18.07
N ALA A 61 17.24 13.92 18.37
CA ALA A 61 17.25 13.31 19.70
C ALA A 61 18.49 12.43 19.98
N GLY A 62 19.52 12.49 19.15
CA GLY A 62 20.79 11.76 19.35
C GLY A 62 20.84 10.34 18.78
N TYR A 63 19.89 9.93 17.94
CA TYR A 63 19.96 8.63 17.26
C TYR A 63 21.01 8.63 16.14
N ASP A 64 21.95 7.68 16.20
CA ASP A 64 23.04 7.46 15.25
C ASP A 64 22.95 6.10 14.50
N GLY A 65 21.89 5.33 14.75
CA GLY A 65 21.70 4.00 14.17
C GLY A 65 21.23 4.01 12.70
N PRO A 66 21.02 2.81 12.11
CA PRO A 66 20.63 2.69 10.71
C PRO A 66 19.24 3.25 10.43
N THR A 67 19.04 3.69 9.19
CA THR A 67 17.79 4.24 8.67
C THR A 67 17.38 3.55 7.37
N PHE A 68 16.09 3.61 7.07
CA PHE A 68 15.46 2.91 5.95
C PHE A 68 14.45 3.82 5.27
N LEU A 69 14.29 3.68 3.95
CA LEU A 69 13.16 4.29 3.25
C LEU A 69 11.90 3.47 3.50
N SER A 70 10.82 4.12 3.94
CA SER A 70 9.51 3.50 4.18
C SER A 70 8.40 4.28 3.48
N ILE A 71 7.43 3.56 2.91
CA ILE A 71 6.29 4.15 2.19
C ILE A 71 5.37 4.91 3.15
N ASN A 72 5.10 6.17 2.82
CA ASN A 72 4.26 7.05 3.62
C ASN A 72 2.83 7.16 3.04
N SER A 73 1.99 8.00 3.62
CA SER A 73 0.61 8.22 3.14
C SER A 73 0.54 8.74 1.70
N SER A 74 1.46 9.61 1.29
CA SER A 74 1.55 10.12 -0.09
C SER A 74 1.88 8.99 -1.08
N GLY A 75 2.84 8.13 -0.75
CA GLY A 75 3.18 6.97 -1.57
C GLY A 75 2.06 5.94 -1.67
N ARG A 76 1.28 5.74 -0.60
CA ARG A 76 0.08 4.90 -0.66
C ARG A 76 -0.99 5.53 -1.57
N ARG A 77 -1.24 6.83 -1.43
CA ARG A 77 -2.23 7.54 -2.24
C ARG A 77 -1.92 7.49 -3.73
N VAL A 78 -0.64 7.64 -4.11
CA VAL A 78 -0.25 7.67 -5.53
C VAL A 78 -0.41 6.31 -6.24
N LEU A 79 -0.58 5.22 -5.48
CA LEU A 79 -0.85 3.89 -6.03
C LEU A 79 -2.30 3.71 -6.49
N LEU A 80 -3.20 4.60 -6.10
CA LEU A 80 -4.63 4.44 -6.32
C LEU A 80 -5.17 5.50 -7.26
N THR A 81 -6.18 5.11 -8.03
CA THR A 81 -7.13 6.07 -8.59
C THR A 81 -8.07 6.54 -7.49
N GLU A 82 -8.79 7.65 -7.70
CA GLU A 82 -9.82 8.10 -6.75
C GLU A 82 -10.89 7.03 -6.51
N ALA A 83 -11.28 6.28 -7.56
CA ALA A 83 -12.20 5.15 -7.43
C ALA A 83 -11.61 4.01 -6.59
N GLY A 84 -10.32 3.68 -6.78
CA GLY A 84 -9.64 2.68 -5.95
C GLY A 84 -9.57 3.12 -4.49
N HIS A 85 -9.29 4.40 -4.23
CA HIS A 85 -9.29 4.95 -2.88
C HIS A 85 -10.67 4.83 -2.22
N ALA A 86 -11.73 5.25 -2.92
CA ALA A 86 -13.10 5.12 -2.43
C ALA A 86 -13.48 3.65 -2.13
N ALA A 87 -13.08 2.72 -2.99
CA ALA A 87 -13.39 1.31 -2.84
C ALA A 87 -12.67 0.67 -1.63
N LEU A 88 -11.38 0.98 -1.41
CA LEU A 88 -10.66 0.46 -0.24
C LEU A 88 -11.16 1.05 1.08
N HIS A 89 -11.50 2.34 1.11
CA HIS A 89 -12.02 3.00 2.31
C HIS A 89 -13.50 2.67 2.60
N GLY A 90 -14.25 2.23 1.58
CA GLY A 90 -15.61 1.72 1.75
C GLY A 90 -15.68 0.25 2.12
N ALA A 91 -14.54 -0.46 2.21
CA ALA A 91 -14.53 -1.87 2.55
C ALA A 91 -15.07 -2.12 3.96
N THR A 92 -15.75 -3.26 4.15
CA THR A 92 -16.26 -3.68 5.46
C THR A 92 -15.10 -3.96 6.43
N PRO A 93 -15.34 -4.08 7.75
CA PRO A 93 -14.30 -4.44 8.71
C PRO A 93 -13.59 -5.77 8.37
N GLU A 94 -14.31 -6.72 7.79
CA GLU A 94 -13.78 -8.02 7.33
C GLU A 94 -12.93 -7.86 6.05
N GLY A 95 -13.06 -6.72 5.38
CA GLY A 95 -12.32 -6.31 4.19
C GLY A 95 -13.07 -6.56 2.89
N ARG A 96 -14.37 -6.87 2.90
CA ARG A 96 -15.15 -7.00 1.66
C ARG A 96 -15.31 -5.63 1.02
N LEU A 97 -15.01 -5.49 -0.28
CA LEU A 97 -15.23 -4.22 -0.97
C LEU A 97 -16.74 -3.98 -1.19
N PRO A 98 -17.18 -2.72 -1.36
CA PRO A 98 -18.57 -2.39 -1.67
C PRO A 98 -19.06 -3.14 -2.92
N GLU A 99 -20.32 -3.60 -2.90
CA GLU A 99 -20.92 -4.38 -4.01
C GLU A 99 -20.98 -3.58 -5.32
N ASN A 100 -21.03 -2.25 -5.25
CA ASN A 100 -21.02 -1.36 -6.40
C ASN A 100 -19.61 -0.93 -6.84
N THR A 101 -18.55 -1.56 -6.35
CA THR A 101 -17.18 -1.28 -6.82
C THR A 101 -17.08 -1.61 -8.31
N PRO A 102 -16.74 -0.66 -9.18
CA PRO A 102 -16.69 -0.92 -10.62
C PRO A 102 -15.70 -2.04 -10.95
N TRP A 103 -16.11 -2.96 -11.84
CA TRP A 103 -15.29 -4.09 -12.26
C TRP A 103 -13.84 -3.72 -12.67
N PRO A 104 -13.61 -2.66 -13.48
CA PRO A 104 -12.24 -2.25 -13.82
C PRO A 104 -11.39 -1.83 -12.62
N THR A 105 -12.02 -1.28 -11.57
CA THR A 105 -11.35 -0.91 -10.32
C THR A 105 -10.97 -2.17 -9.55
N ALA A 106 -11.90 -3.11 -9.37
CA ALA A 106 -11.63 -4.38 -8.70
C ALA A 106 -10.49 -5.15 -9.40
N MET A 107 -10.52 -5.26 -10.73
CA MET A 107 -9.47 -5.95 -11.48
C MET A 107 -8.11 -5.27 -11.40
N THR A 108 -8.07 -3.93 -11.36
CA THR A 108 -6.80 -3.22 -11.15
C THR A 108 -6.23 -3.54 -9.77
N LEU A 109 -7.07 -3.46 -8.72
CA LEU A 109 -6.68 -3.79 -7.35
C LEU A 109 -6.23 -5.25 -7.22
N HIS A 110 -6.91 -6.18 -7.90
CA HIS A 110 -6.58 -7.60 -7.89
C HIS A 110 -5.22 -7.86 -8.54
N ARG A 111 -4.98 -7.27 -9.72
CA ARG A 111 -3.69 -7.36 -10.42
C ARG A 111 -2.52 -6.84 -9.58
N ASP A 112 -2.76 -5.82 -8.76
CA ASP A 112 -1.76 -5.27 -7.85
C ASP A 112 -1.64 -6.06 -6.52
N GLY A 113 -2.37 -7.17 -6.36
CA GLY A 113 -2.34 -8.02 -5.17
C GLY A 113 -3.01 -7.41 -3.93
N LEU A 114 -3.79 -6.34 -4.11
CA LEU A 114 -4.43 -5.61 -3.02
C LEU A 114 -5.76 -6.25 -2.59
N ILE A 115 -6.38 -6.98 -3.51
CA ILE A 115 -7.60 -7.75 -3.25
C ILE A 115 -7.47 -9.17 -3.80
N GLU A 116 -8.30 -10.05 -3.27
CA GLU A 116 -8.52 -11.39 -3.76
C GLU A 116 -10.02 -11.67 -3.81
N PHE A 117 -10.45 -12.51 -4.74
CA PHE A 117 -11.85 -12.89 -4.85
C PHE A 117 -12.10 -14.12 -3.99
N ARG A 118 -13.17 -14.12 -3.20
CA ARG A 118 -13.53 -15.23 -2.31
C ARG A 118 -14.97 -15.65 -2.50
N ASP A 119 -15.21 -16.95 -2.39
CA ASP A 119 -16.56 -17.49 -2.28
C ASP A 119 -17.14 -17.31 -0.85
N THR A 120 -18.35 -17.82 -0.62
CA THR A 120 -19.06 -17.72 0.66
C THR A 120 -18.41 -18.48 1.80
N VAL A 121 -17.56 -19.47 1.51
CA VAL A 121 -16.81 -20.23 2.51
C VAL A 121 -15.38 -19.72 2.70
N GLY A 122 -15.00 -18.67 1.96
CA GLY A 122 -13.71 -17.99 2.07
C GLY A 122 -12.61 -18.55 1.16
N THR A 123 -12.91 -19.47 0.25
CA THR A 123 -11.93 -20.00 -0.71
C THR A 123 -11.53 -18.91 -1.69
N VAL A 124 -10.24 -18.78 -1.96
CA VAL A 124 -9.70 -17.79 -2.90
C VAL A 124 -9.82 -18.27 -4.34
N HIS A 125 -10.29 -17.39 -5.22
CA HIS A 125 -10.47 -17.61 -6.65
C HIS A 125 -9.69 -16.56 -7.48
N PRO A 126 -9.28 -16.90 -8.72
CA PRO A 126 -8.46 -16.02 -9.56
C PRO A 126 -9.22 -14.85 -10.21
N ASN A 127 -10.55 -14.87 -10.20
CA ASN A 127 -11.44 -13.82 -10.72
C ASN A 127 -12.74 -13.81 -9.91
N ASP A 128 -13.76 -13.07 -10.34
CA ASP A 128 -15.07 -13.01 -9.68
C ASP A 128 -16.03 -14.14 -10.05
N GLY A 129 -15.61 -15.07 -10.91
CA GLY A 129 -16.43 -16.20 -11.33
C GLY A 129 -17.64 -15.81 -12.19
N ASP A 130 -17.63 -14.61 -12.81
CA ASP A 130 -18.70 -14.22 -13.73
C ASP A 130 -18.71 -15.15 -14.96
N ASP A 131 -19.82 -15.89 -15.11
CA ASP A 131 -20.07 -16.82 -16.22
C ASP A 131 -20.95 -16.21 -17.32
N GLY A 132 -21.34 -14.94 -17.18
CA GLY A 132 -22.22 -14.21 -18.10
C GLY A 132 -23.70 -14.57 -17.99
N VAL A 133 -24.08 -15.50 -17.10
CA VAL A 133 -25.47 -15.94 -16.89
C VAL A 133 -25.96 -15.57 -15.48
N ARG A 134 -25.14 -15.88 -14.47
CA ARG A 134 -25.45 -15.67 -13.06
C ARG A 134 -24.81 -14.39 -12.50
N GLY A 135 -23.91 -13.79 -13.26
CA GLY A 135 -23.08 -12.67 -12.83
C GLY A 135 -21.94 -13.13 -11.89
N PRO A 136 -21.26 -12.18 -11.24
CA PRO A 136 -20.16 -12.43 -10.31
C PRO A 136 -20.57 -13.36 -9.16
N GLN A 137 -19.84 -14.48 -9.00
CA GLN A 137 -20.06 -15.48 -7.95
C GLN A 137 -19.16 -15.28 -6.73
N TYR A 138 -18.03 -14.59 -6.90
CA TYR A 138 -17.02 -14.41 -5.86
C TYR A 138 -16.85 -12.92 -5.51
N ALA A 139 -16.87 -12.62 -4.22
CA ALA A 139 -16.79 -11.25 -3.73
C ALA A 139 -15.32 -10.83 -3.54
N PRO A 140 -14.97 -9.57 -3.86
CA PRO A 140 -13.62 -9.04 -3.66
C PRO A 140 -13.36 -8.69 -2.17
N TYR A 141 -12.22 -9.16 -1.63
CA TYR A 141 -11.76 -8.89 -0.27
C TYR A 141 -10.35 -8.32 -0.24
N LEU A 142 -10.07 -7.42 0.69
CA LEU A 142 -8.74 -6.88 0.96
C LEU A 142 -7.77 -7.98 1.42
N THR A 143 -6.61 -8.04 0.76
CA THR A 143 -5.45 -8.80 1.27
C THR A 143 -4.80 -8.06 2.44
N ALA A 144 -3.80 -8.67 3.09
CA ALA A 144 -3.00 -7.96 4.09
C ALA A 144 -2.32 -6.70 3.51
N ILE A 145 -1.86 -6.78 2.25
CA ILE A 145 -1.26 -5.66 1.52
C ILE A 145 -2.32 -4.58 1.25
N GLY A 146 -3.52 -4.97 0.81
CA GLY A 146 -4.65 -4.04 0.62
C GLY A 146 -5.04 -3.30 1.90
N ARG A 147 -5.05 -4.00 3.04
CA ARG A 147 -5.30 -3.36 4.36
C ARG A 147 -4.21 -2.36 4.70
N ARG A 148 -2.94 -2.71 4.55
CA ARG A 148 -1.81 -1.77 4.77
C ARG A 148 -1.87 -0.57 3.85
N LEU A 149 -2.32 -0.75 2.61
CA LEU A 149 -2.51 0.35 1.68
C LEU A 149 -3.57 1.35 2.21
N ALA A 150 -4.70 0.83 2.70
CA ALA A 150 -5.81 1.63 3.21
C ALA A 150 -5.52 2.28 4.59
N THR A 151 -4.98 1.53 5.54
CA THR A 151 -4.86 1.97 6.95
C THR A 151 -3.43 2.30 7.36
N GLY A 152 -2.43 2.00 6.53
CA GLY A 152 -1.01 2.14 6.86
C GLY A 152 -0.46 0.96 7.65
N PHE A 153 0.71 1.16 8.26
CA PHE A 153 1.38 0.12 9.04
C PHE A 153 1.09 0.31 10.53
N PRO A 154 0.77 -0.78 11.25
CA PRO A 154 0.68 -0.73 12.70
C PRO A 154 2.08 -0.53 13.30
N GLN A 155 2.45 0.74 13.57
CA GLN A 155 3.56 1.32 14.37
C GLN A 155 4.23 2.45 13.54
N ALA A 156 4.04 3.76 13.81
CA ALA A 156 4.58 4.51 14.95
C ALA A 156 3.81 5.84 15.21
N HIS A 157 2.50 5.78 15.49
CA HIS A 157 1.72 6.93 15.99
C HIS A 157 1.27 6.79 17.45
N ARG A 158 1.84 5.86 18.23
CA ARG A 158 1.78 5.97 19.69
C ARG A 158 3.02 6.72 20.16
N THR A 159 2.85 8.02 20.38
CA THR A 159 3.55 8.69 21.47
C THR A 159 3.30 7.84 22.73
N PRO A 160 4.31 7.39 23.49
CA PRO A 160 4.05 7.04 24.87
C PRO A 160 3.70 8.35 25.56
N GLU A 161 2.43 8.50 25.94
CA GLU A 161 2.06 9.46 26.96
C GLU A 161 2.89 9.13 28.21
N THR A 162 3.56 10.18 28.69
CA THR A 162 4.14 10.38 30.02
C THR A 162 3.72 9.39 31.10
N VAL A 163 4.71 8.83 31.79
CA VAL A 163 4.67 8.58 33.24
C VAL A 163 5.88 9.25 33.85
#